data_AF-A0A811YSF9-F1
#
_entry.id   AF-A0A811YSF9-F1
#
_cell.length_a   1.000
_cell.length_b   1.000
_cell.length_c   1.000
_cell.angle_alpha   90.00
_cell.angle_beta   90.00
_cell.angle_gamma   90.00
#
_symmetry.space_group_name_H-M   'P 1'
#
loop_
_entity.id
_entity.type
_entity.pdbx_description
1 polymer ?
#
loop_
_entity_poly.entity_id
_entity_poly.type
_entity_poly.pdbx_seq_one_letter_code
_entity_poly.pdbx_strand_id
1 'polypeptide(L)'
;MRCLAGLALALLALGATLALAPAPAPTLTLPGQAVCPEVSSSEEDTCVVSCNSDDNCPQGTKCCPRSPCSRSCVVPFIVPVQKAGHCPRVQIPLTPEPCLESSECSRDDQCAGHRKCCLSVCAMQCRDPEAGECPAPSPGHHRGP
;
A
#
# COMPACT_ATOMS: atom_id res chain seq x y z
N MET A 1 44.14 -50.10 1.14
CA MET A 1 43.21 -49.71 2.23
C MET A 1 43.22 -48.20 2.56
N ARG A 2 44.30 -47.42 2.32
CA ARG A 2 44.32 -45.96 2.64
C ARG A 2 43.76 -45.03 1.55
N CYS A 3 43.58 -45.50 0.30
CA CYS A 3 43.03 -44.66 -0.79
C CYS A 3 41.50 -44.57 -0.80
N LEU A 4 40.79 -45.56 -0.24
CA LEU A 4 39.32 -45.56 -0.23
C LEU A 4 38.73 -44.64 0.85
N ALA A 5 39.48 -44.42 1.94
CA ALA A 5 39.10 -43.48 2.99
C ALA A 5 39.12 -42.01 2.54
N GLY A 6 40.04 -41.65 1.63
CA GLY A 6 40.14 -40.29 1.08
C GLY A 6 38.98 -39.93 0.14
N LEU A 7 38.52 -40.90 -0.67
CA LEU A 7 37.38 -40.70 -1.58
C LEU A 7 36.04 -40.56 -0.84
N ALA A 8 35.86 -41.28 0.27
CA ALA A 8 34.67 -41.16 1.11
C ALA A 8 34.57 -39.79 1.81
N LEU A 9 35.71 -39.23 2.25
CA LEU A 9 35.76 -37.89 2.86
C LEU A 9 35.50 -36.78 1.83
N ALA A 10 35.93 -36.94 0.59
CA ALA A 10 35.64 -35.98 -0.49
C ALA A 10 34.16 -35.99 -0.92
N LEU A 11 33.50 -37.15 -0.91
CA LEU A 11 32.07 -37.27 -1.25
C LEU A 11 31.15 -36.68 -0.16
N LEU A 12 31.53 -36.77 1.12
CA LEU A 12 30.77 -36.16 2.23
C LEU A 12 30.85 -34.62 2.24
N ALA A 13 31.88 -34.02 1.63
CA ALA A 13 32.01 -32.56 1.51
C ALA A 13 31.17 -31.97 0.36
N LEU A 14 30.71 -32.80 -0.60
CA LEU A 14 29.89 -32.34 -1.73
C LEU A 14 28.37 -32.40 -1.45
N GLY A 15 27.95 -32.96 -0.31
CA GLY A 15 26.54 -33.16 0.05
C GLY A 15 25.89 -32.06 0.90
N ALA A 16 26.56 -30.92 1.11
CA ALA A 16 26.08 -29.85 2.00
C ALA A 16 25.80 -28.52 1.28
N THR A 17 25.57 -28.53 -0.04
CA THR A 17 25.39 -27.30 -0.84
C THR A 17 23.98 -27.06 -1.37
N LEU A 18 22.99 -27.93 -1.11
CA LEU A 18 21.65 -27.78 -1.69
C LEU A 18 20.54 -27.85 -0.63
N ALA A 19 20.34 -26.79 0.16
CA ALA A 19 19.07 -26.56 0.86
C ALA A 19 18.90 -25.14 1.42
N LEU A 20 19.40 -24.09 0.75
CA LEU A 20 18.83 -22.76 0.93
C LEU A 20 18.22 -22.33 -0.40
N ALA A 21 17.02 -22.84 -0.66
CA ALA A 21 16.14 -22.13 -1.56
C ALA A 21 15.98 -20.72 -0.99
N PRO A 22 16.24 -19.65 -1.77
CA PRO A 22 15.81 -18.33 -1.35
C PRO A 22 14.31 -18.42 -1.11
N ALA A 23 13.88 -18.17 0.13
CA ALA A 23 12.48 -17.94 0.40
C ALA A 23 11.99 -16.93 -0.65
N PRO A 24 10.83 -17.15 -1.30
CA PRO A 24 10.27 -16.11 -2.13
C PRO A 24 10.21 -14.87 -1.25
N ALA A 25 10.98 -13.83 -1.63
CA ALA A 25 10.88 -12.55 -0.98
C ALA A 25 9.37 -12.24 -0.91
N PRO A 26 8.83 -11.83 0.25
CA PRO A 26 7.45 -11.43 0.30
C PRO A 26 7.29 -10.38 -0.79
N THR A 27 6.57 -10.74 -1.86
CA THR A 27 6.13 -9.77 -2.84
C THR A 27 5.31 -8.81 -2.01
N LEU A 28 5.90 -7.64 -1.71
CA LEU A 28 5.19 -6.52 -1.13
C LEU A 28 4.25 -6.00 -2.22
N THR A 29 3.23 -6.79 -2.55
CA THR A 29 2.07 -6.33 -3.27
C THR A 29 1.35 -5.43 -2.29
N LEU A 30 1.80 -4.17 -2.24
CA LEU A 30 1.15 -3.18 -1.44
C LEU A 30 -0.29 -3.05 -1.94
N PRO A 31 -1.31 -3.28 -1.11
CA PRO A 31 -2.67 -2.95 -1.49
C PRO A 31 -2.71 -1.45 -1.75
N GLY A 32 -2.81 -1.08 -3.02
CA GLY A 32 -2.77 0.29 -3.49
C GLY A 32 -4.03 0.63 -4.27
N GLN A 33 -4.57 1.82 -4.02
CA GLN A 33 -5.67 2.39 -4.79
C GLN A 33 -5.10 3.16 -5.99
N ALA A 34 -5.66 2.92 -7.17
CA ALA A 34 -5.29 3.63 -8.39
C ALA A 34 -6.04 4.97 -8.45
N VAL A 35 -5.29 6.08 -8.51
CA VAL A 35 -5.82 7.45 -8.49
C VAL A 35 -5.28 8.24 -9.67
N CYS A 36 -6.04 9.23 -10.13
CA CYS A 36 -5.61 10.12 -11.19
C CYS A 36 -4.42 10.99 -10.76
N PRO A 37 -3.40 11.15 -11.61
CA PRO A 37 -2.38 12.17 -11.45
C PRO A 37 -2.96 13.56 -11.28
N GLU A 38 -2.35 14.35 -10.41
CA GLU A 38 -2.62 15.78 -10.36
C GLU A 38 -2.11 16.41 -11.65
N VAL A 39 -3.01 17.05 -12.39
CA VAL A 39 -2.67 17.72 -13.65
C VAL A 39 -2.50 19.21 -13.35
N SER A 40 -1.32 19.74 -13.67
CA SER A 40 -1.14 21.18 -13.75
C SER A 40 -1.90 21.65 -14.97
N SER A 41 -2.96 22.45 -14.76
CA SER A 41 -3.77 23.03 -15.83
C SER A 41 -2.85 23.71 -16.85
N SER A 42 -2.85 23.22 -18.10
CA SER A 42 -2.31 23.98 -19.23
C SER A 42 -3.46 24.67 -19.92
N GLU A 43 -3.40 26.00 -19.96
CA GLU A 43 -4.49 26.93 -20.21
C GLU A 43 -4.97 27.02 -21.68
N GLU A 44 -4.91 25.93 -22.46
CA GLU A 44 -5.13 26.03 -23.92
C GLU A 44 -5.81 24.82 -24.59
N ASP A 45 -6.59 24.03 -23.85
CA ASP A 45 -7.16 22.79 -24.41
C ASP A 45 -8.59 22.97 -24.95
N THR A 46 -8.79 22.56 -26.21
CA THR A 46 -10.13 22.30 -26.76
C THR A 46 -10.80 21.22 -25.90
N CYS A 47 -12.12 21.32 -25.66
CA CYS A 47 -12.81 20.29 -24.89
C CYS A 47 -12.78 18.94 -25.63
N VAL A 48 -12.01 17.99 -25.09
CA VAL A 48 -11.86 16.63 -25.64
C VAL A 48 -12.19 15.60 -24.57
N VAL A 49 -13.21 14.78 -24.84
CA VAL A 49 -13.65 13.70 -23.96
C VAL A 49 -13.38 12.36 -24.66
N SER A 50 -12.26 11.72 -24.33
CA SER A 50 -11.88 10.42 -24.91
C SER A 50 -12.44 9.22 -24.14
N CYS A 51 -12.92 9.44 -22.92
CA CYS A 51 -13.46 8.40 -22.04
C CYS A 51 -14.52 8.99 -21.11
N ASN A 52 -15.47 8.15 -20.68
CA ASN A 52 -16.49 8.52 -19.68
C ASN A 52 -16.30 7.80 -18.35
N SER A 53 -15.71 6.61 -18.39
CA SER A 53 -15.45 5.74 -17.25
C SER A 53 -14.12 5.00 -17.42
N ASP A 54 -13.60 4.42 -16.34
CA ASP A 54 -12.38 3.61 -16.37
C ASP A 54 -12.52 2.40 -17.30
N ASP A 55 -13.73 1.87 -17.51
CA ASP A 55 -14.00 0.74 -18.40
C ASP A 55 -13.76 1.07 -19.88
N ASN A 56 -13.78 2.35 -20.26
CA ASN A 56 -13.43 2.79 -21.61
C ASN A 56 -11.91 2.77 -21.86
N CYS A 57 -11.12 2.60 -20.81
CA CYS A 57 -9.68 2.77 -20.85
C CYS A 57 -8.96 1.41 -20.89
N PRO A 58 -8.02 1.22 -21.82
CA PRO A 58 -7.30 -0.04 -21.93
C PRO A 58 -6.27 -0.20 -20.80
N GLN A 59 -5.88 -1.46 -20.54
CA GLN A 59 -4.70 -1.79 -19.71
C GLN A 59 -4.72 -1.23 -18.28
N GLY A 60 -5.89 -1.14 -17.65
CA GLY A 60 -6.01 -0.67 -16.27
C GLY A 60 -5.68 0.82 -16.09
N THR A 61 -5.70 1.59 -17.18
CA THR A 61 -5.62 3.05 -17.11
C THR A 61 -6.95 3.63 -16.62
N LYS A 62 -6.91 4.82 -16.01
CA LYS A 62 -8.10 5.47 -15.45
C LYS A 62 -8.55 6.64 -16.31
N CYS A 63 -9.86 6.85 -16.38
CA CYS A 63 -10.46 7.96 -17.08
C CYS A 63 -10.43 9.24 -16.21
N CYS A 64 -9.39 10.04 -16.41
CA CYS A 64 -9.09 11.17 -15.55
C CYS A 64 -9.49 12.50 -16.19
N PRO A 65 -10.02 13.46 -15.39
CA PRO A 65 -10.23 14.82 -15.85
C PRO A 65 -8.87 15.47 -16.14
N ARG A 66 -8.77 16.15 -17.28
CA ARG A 66 -7.62 16.97 -17.66
C ARG A 66 -7.89 18.46 -17.54
N SER A 67 -9.15 18.84 -17.72
CA SER A 67 -9.68 20.18 -17.54
C SER A 67 -11.15 20.06 -17.08
N PRO A 68 -11.84 21.17 -16.79
CA PRO A 68 -13.27 21.13 -16.45
C PRO A 68 -14.16 20.46 -17.52
N CYS A 69 -13.72 20.42 -18.78
CA CYS A 69 -14.48 19.80 -19.88
C CYS A 69 -13.77 18.64 -20.58
N SER A 70 -12.48 18.41 -20.34
CA SER A 70 -11.70 17.35 -21.00
C SER A 70 -11.42 16.15 -20.10
N ARG A 71 -11.48 14.94 -20.67
CA ARG A 71 -11.17 13.68 -19.99
C ARG A 71 -10.36 12.76 -20.90
N SER A 72 -9.35 12.09 -20.35
CA SER A 72 -8.54 11.12 -21.09
C SER A 72 -8.11 9.95 -20.23
N CYS A 73 -7.76 8.83 -20.88
CA CYS A 73 -7.19 7.67 -20.21
C CYS A 73 -5.74 7.97 -19.81
N VAL A 74 -5.44 7.84 -18.52
CA VAL A 74 -4.13 8.15 -17.96
C VAL A 74 -3.65 6.97 -17.12
N VAL A 75 -2.35 6.73 -17.15
CA VAL A 75 -1.71 5.78 -16.22
C VAL A 75 -1.91 6.31 -14.80
N PRO A 76 -2.55 5.54 -13.91
CA PRO A 76 -2.82 6.01 -12.56
C PRO A 76 -1.58 6.01 -11.69
N PHE A 77 -1.59 6.83 -10.64
CA PHE A 77 -0.71 6.63 -9.50
C PHE A 77 -1.31 5.62 -8.54
N ILE A 78 -0.49 4.68 -8.08
CA ILE A 78 -0.87 3.72 -7.05
C ILE A 78 -0.48 4.30 -5.70
N VAL A 79 -1.47 4.68 -4.89
CA VAL A 79 -1.24 5.16 -3.52
C VAL A 79 -1.67 4.09 -2.51
N PRO A 80 -1.05 4.00 -1.33
CA PRO A 80 -1.44 3.01 -0.32
C PRO A 80 -2.92 3.16 0.06
N VAL A 81 -3.64 2.05 0.16
CA VAL A 81 -5.03 2.07 0.65
C VAL A 81 -5.01 2.47 2.12
N GLN A 82 -5.67 3.58 2.46
CA GLN A 82 -5.88 3.93 3.86
C GLN A 82 -6.93 3.00 4.47
N LYS A 83 -6.63 2.44 5.64
CA LYS A 83 -7.60 1.64 6.38
C LYS A 83 -8.64 2.53 7.04
N ALA A 84 -9.88 2.06 7.03
CA ALA A 84 -11.01 2.78 7.61
C ALA A 84 -10.87 3.02 9.13
N GLY A 85 -11.54 4.06 9.62
CA GLY A 85 -11.52 4.46 11.03
C GLY A 85 -10.33 5.34 11.42
N HIS A 86 -10.30 5.76 12.68
CA HIS A 86 -9.30 6.68 13.21
C HIS A 86 -8.48 6.02 14.31
N CYS A 87 -7.26 6.53 14.53
CA CYS A 87 -6.44 6.07 15.63
C CYS A 87 -7.08 6.45 16.98
N PRO A 88 -7.06 5.55 17.97
CA PRO A 88 -7.61 5.85 19.27
C PRO A 88 -6.88 7.02 19.93
N ARG A 89 -7.62 7.82 20.70
CA ARG A 89 -7.03 8.99 21.35
C ARG A 89 -6.13 8.57 22.50
N VAL A 90 -4.83 8.82 22.36
CA VAL A 90 -3.85 8.55 23.43
C VAL A 90 -3.57 9.84 24.19
N GLN A 91 -3.59 9.77 25.52
CA GLN A 91 -3.13 10.88 26.36
C GLN A 91 -1.60 10.88 26.35
N ILE A 92 -0.99 11.91 25.75
CA ILE A 92 0.45 12.08 25.75
C ILE A 92 0.86 12.60 27.14
N PRO A 93 1.78 11.91 27.86
CA PRO A 93 2.29 12.42 29.12
C PRO A 93 2.95 13.79 28.96
N LEU A 94 2.70 14.71 29.90
CA LEU A 94 3.29 16.05 29.90
C LEU A 94 4.82 16.04 30.06
N THR A 95 5.36 14.97 30.62
CA THR A 95 6.80 14.71 30.76
C THR A 95 7.19 13.58 29.79
N PRO A 96 7.89 13.88 28.69
CA PRO A 96 8.35 12.85 27.77
C PRO A 96 9.49 12.06 28.43
N GLU A 97 9.20 10.83 28.85
CA GLU A 97 10.24 9.85 29.15
C GLU A 97 10.96 9.47 27.85
N PRO A 98 12.28 9.19 27.88
CA PRO A 98 12.99 8.69 26.71
C PRO A 98 12.27 7.45 26.17
N CYS A 99 11.92 7.53 24.89
CA CYS A 99 11.15 6.50 24.21
C CYS A 99 12.07 5.31 23.93
N LEU A 100 12.13 4.35 24.85
CA LEU A 100 12.95 3.14 24.71
C LEU A 100 12.27 2.07 23.83
N GLU A 101 10.99 2.26 23.52
CA GLU A 101 10.20 1.33 22.71
C GLU A 101 10.39 1.62 21.21
N SER A 102 10.64 0.57 20.42
CA SER A 102 10.76 0.66 18.97
C SER A 102 9.40 0.68 18.27
N SER A 103 9.29 1.39 17.15
CA SER A 103 8.09 1.35 16.31
C SER A 103 7.91 -0.01 15.63
N GLU A 104 6.74 -0.63 15.79
CA GLU A 104 6.37 -1.90 15.14
C GLU A 104 5.95 -1.70 13.67
N CYS A 105 5.42 -0.52 13.36
CA CYS A 105 4.88 -0.17 12.05
C CYS A 105 5.19 1.29 11.72
N SER A 106 5.12 1.63 10.44
CA SER A 106 5.21 3.02 9.95
C SER A 106 3.98 3.46 9.16
N ARG A 107 3.20 2.50 8.63
CA ARG A 107 1.93 2.76 7.93
C ARG A 107 0.94 1.62 8.20
N ASP A 108 -0.34 1.93 7.95
CA ASP A 108 -1.47 1.03 8.21
C ASP A 108 -1.36 -0.33 7.52
N ASP A 109 -0.79 -0.37 6.31
CA ASP A 109 -0.68 -1.59 5.50
C ASP A 109 0.28 -2.64 6.08
N GLN A 110 1.16 -2.26 7.01
CA GLN A 110 2.00 -3.20 7.76
C GLN A 110 1.24 -3.92 8.88
N CYS A 111 0.07 -3.42 9.27
CA CYS A 111 -0.75 -4.03 10.30
C CYS A 111 -1.66 -5.11 9.70
N ALA A 112 -1.94 -6.18 10.43
CA ALA A 112 -2.86 -7.22 9.97
C ALA A 112 -4.33 -6.75 9.96
N GLY A 113 -5.11 -7.21 8.99
CA GLY A 113 -6.55 -6.93 8.91
C GLY A 113 -6.86 -5.44 8.84
N HIS A 114 -7.83 -4.98 9.64
CA HIS A 114 -8.30 -3.59 9.66
C HIS A 114 -7.52 -2.69 10.65
N ARG A 115 -6.53 -3.23 11.37
CA ARG A 115 -5.72 -2.48 12.35
C ARG A 115 -4.93 -1.38 11.66
N LYS A 116 -4.83 -0.22 12.31
CA LYS A 116 -4.09 0.97 11.83
C LYS A 116 -2.77 1.10 12.58
N CYS A 117 -1.80 1.75 11.95
CA CYS A 117 -0.53 2.08 12.56
C CYS A 117 -0.66 3.43 13.28
N CYS A 118 -0.77 3.38 14.60
CA CYS A 118 -1.13 4.53 15.42
C CYS A 118 -0.01 4.90 16.38
N LEU A 119 0.13 6.20 16.64
CA LEU A 119 0.98 6.69 17.71
C LEU A 119 0.37 6.28 19.05
N SER A 120 1.12 5.48 19.81
CA SER A 120 0.81 5.15 21.20
C SER A 120 1.38 6.24 22.12
N VAL A 121 1.86 5.88 23.30
CA VAL A 121 2.54 6.82 24.23
C VAL A 121 3.76 7.46 23.56
N CYS A 122 4.59 6.66 22.90
CA CYS A 122 5.86 7.13 22.34
C CYS A 122 6.36 6.38 21.09
N ALA A 123 5.70 5.29 20.71
CA ALA A 123 6.07 4.47 19.56
C ALA A 123 4.84 4.19 18.70
N MET A 124 5.08 3.83 17.44
CA MET A 124 4.03 3.43 16.50
C MET A 124 3.69 1.96 16.70
N GLN A 125 2.41 1.66 16.90
CA GLN A 125 1.91 0.31 17.14
C GLN A 125 0.65 0.04 16.32
N CYS A 126 0.44 -1.21 15.95
CA CYS A 126 -0.79 -1.62 15.29
C CYS A 126 -1.93 -1.64 16.32
N ARG A 127 -2.99 -0.86 16.11
CA ARG A 127 -4.14 -0.77 17.02
C ARG A 127 -5.45 -0.92 16.26
N ASP A 128 -6.47 -1.42 16.96
CA ASP A 128 -7.81 -1.42 16.42
C ASP A 128 -8.29 0.02 16.25
N PRO A 129 -8.82 0.40 15.08
CA PRO A 129 -9.32 1.74 14.86
C PRO A 129 -10.59 1.99 15.67
N GLU A 130 -10.76 3.22 16.13
CA GLU A 130 -12.09 3.70 16.52
C GLU A 130 -12.93 3.80 15.24
N ALA A 131 -14.13 3.23 15.27
CA ALA A 131 -15.07 3.34 14.17
C ALA A 131 -15.35 4.82 13.92
N GLY A 132 -14.80 5.37 12.83
CA GLY A 132 -15.33 6.62 12.30
C GLY A 132 -16.73 6.32 11.80
N GLU A 133 -17.69 7.21 12.07
CA GLU A 133 -18.97 7.17 11.36
C GLU A 133 -18.69 6.95 9.88
N CYS A 134 -19.26 5.89 9.30
CA CYS A 134 -19.19 5.71 7.86
C CYS A 134 -19.68 7.03 7.24
N PRO A 135 -18.92 7.70 6.35
CA PRO A 135 -19.49 8.78 5.59
C PRO A 135 -20.71 8.18 4.88
N ALA A 136 -21.89 8.69 5.22
CA ALA A 136 -23.13 8.25 4.62
C ALA A 136 -22.94 8.25 3.10
N PRO A 137 -23.47 7.26 2.36
CA PRO A 137 -23.41 7.29 0.91
C PRO A 137 -23.94 8.64 0.46
N SER A 138 -23.09 9.44 -0.19
CA SER A 138 -23.46 10.72 -0.75
C SER A 138 -24.74 10.50 -1.57
N PRO A 139 -25.83 11.27 -1.35
CA PRO A 139 -27.01 11.11 -2.18
C PRO A 139 -26.59 11.35 -3.63
N GLY A 140 -26.57 10.25 -4.39
CA GLY A 140 -26.30 10.28 -5.81
C GLY A 140 -27.26 11.27 -6.44
N HIS A 141 -26.73 12.32 -7.05
CA HIS A 141 -27.52 13.21 -7.87
C HIS A 141 -27.93 12.41 -9.11
N HIS A 142 -29.06 11.72 -9.01
CA HIS A 142 -29.76 11.19 -10.16
C HIS A 142 -30.14 12.38 -11.05
N ARG A 143 -29.33 12.64 -12.07
CA ARG A 143 -29.75 13.50 -13.17
C ARG A 143 -30.69 12.68 -14.04
N GLY A 144 -31.99 12.86 -13.78
CA GLY A 144 -33.07 12.40 -14.63
C GLY A 144 -33.03 13.07 -16.02
N PRO A 145 -33.85 12.56 -16.96
CA PRO A 145 -33.65 12.68 -18.40
C PRO A 145 -33.58 14.11 -18.94
#